data_AF-A0A9E5DUE6-F1
#
_entry.id   AF-A0A9E5DUE6-F1
#
_cell.length_a   1.000
_cell.length_b   1.000
_cell.length_c   1.000
_cell.angle_alpha   90.00
_cell.angle_beta   90.00
_cell.angle_gamma   90.00
#
_symmetry.space_group_name_H-M   'P 1'
#
loop_
_entity.id
_entity.type
_entity.pdbx_description
1 polymer ?
#
loop_
_entity_poly.entity_id
_entity_poly.type
_entity_poly.pdbx_seq_one_letter_code
_entity_poly.pdbx_strand_id
1 'polypeptide(L)'
;QHQCFTDGGRELFDCAAQGRIDAFFLSGAQIDGNANINLVGLGDYAHPVRRFPGSFGSAYLYHLVPKVILFRAEHSPRIFVPKVDFISAAGTSPAHEYRPGGPRHLVTGRAEFAFVEGRFQLVSVHGDETVGSVRAATGFDFLSAETVPTTPAPSAAERAALRGYARTQVQEIYPAFAAHAFGG
;
A
#
# COMPACT_ATOMS: atom_id res chain seq x y z
N GLN A 1 14.14 -19.22 -8.45
CA GLN A 1 13.55 -19.10 -9.80
C GLN A 1 14.12 -17.84 -10.42
N HIS A 2 14.56 -17.90 -11.67
CA HIS A 2 15.07 -16.72 -12.38
C HIS A 2 13.93 -15.72 -12.57
N GLN A 3 14.23 -14.43 -12.37
CA GLN A 3 13.32 -13.33 -12.69
C GLN A 3 12.86 -13.49 -14.14
N CYS A 4 11.56 -13.65 -14.36
CA CYS A 4 10.99 -13.92 -15.69
C CYS A 4 11.04 -12.72 -16.64
N PHE A 5 11.62 -11.61 -16.18
CA PHE A 5 11.83 -10.42 -16.97
C PHE A 5 13.21 -10.48 -17.63
N THR A 6 13.23 -10.62 -18.95
CA THR A 6 14.43 -10.62 -19.79
C THR A 6 14.96 -9.21 -20.07
N ASP A 7 14.15 -8.18 -19.81
CA ASP A 7 14.48 -6.77 -20.13
C ASP A 7 14.14 -5.79 -18.98
N GLY A 8 14.20 -6.30 -17.75
CA GLY A 8 14.08 -5.51 -16.53
C GLY A 8 12.76 -4.74 -16.40
N GLY A 9 12.84 -3.47 -16.00
CA GLY A 9 11.66 -2.66 -15.67
C GLY A 9 10.77 -2.29 -16.86
N ARG A 10 11.26 -2.38 -18.11
CA ARG A 10 10.44 -2.07 -19.29
C ARG A 10 9.36 -3.13 -19.52
N GLU A 11 9.72 -4.40 -19.41
CA GLU A 11 8.76 -5.49 -19.54
C GLU A 11 7.69 -5.47 -18.44
N LEU A 12 7.97 -4.89 -17.27
CA LEU A 12 6.97 -4.72 -16.22
C LEU A 12 5.79 -3.84 -16.71
N PHE A 13 6.09 -2.72 -17.37
CA PHE A 13 5.06 -1.83 -17.90
C PHE A 13 4.28 -2.47 -19.03
N ASP A 14 4.96 -3.17 -19.95
CA ASP A 14 4.30 -3.90 -21.03
C ASP A 14 3.40 -5.02 -20.48
N CYS A 15 3.87 -5.75 -19.46
CA CYS A 15 3.08 -6.78 -18.80
C CYS A 15 1.84 -6.18 -18.12
N ALA A 16 1.96 -5.02 -17.46
CA ALA A 16 0.80 -4.31 -16.89
C ALA A 16 -0.18 -3.88 -17.99
N ALA A 17 0.31 -3.32 -19.10
CA ALA A 17 -0.50 -2.91 -20.25
C ALA A 17 -1.27 -4.08 -20.87
N GLN A 18 -0.63 -5.24 -20.92
CA GLN A 18 -1.20 -6.49 -21.44
C GLN A 18 -2.11 -7.21 -20.43
N GLY A 19 -2.31 -6.68 -19.22
CA GLY A 19 -3.13 -7.31 -18.18
C GLY A 19 -2.50 -8.57 -17.58
N ARG A 20 -1.17 -8.71 -17.65
CA ARG A 20 -0.40 -9.88 -17.18
C ARG A 20 0.13 -9.72 -15.75
N ILE A 21 -0.32 -8.70 -15.03
CA ILE A 21 0.01 -8.45 -13.63
C ILE A 21 -1.29 -8.42 -12.84
N ASP A 22 -1.48 -9.42 -11.97
CA ASP A 22 -2.71 -9.55 -11.19
C ASP A 22 -2.73 -8.65 -9.95
N ALA A 23 -1.58 -8.49 -9.30
CA ALA A 23 -1.46 -7.77 -8.04
C ALA A 23 -0.19 -6.92 -7.98
N PHE A 24 -0.30 -5.75 -7.34
CA PHE A 24 0.82 -4.83 -7.16
C PHE A 24 0.76 -4.20 -5.78
N PHE A 25 1.90 -4.19 -5.08
CA PHE A 25 2.02 -3.55 -3.77
C PHE A 25 2.59 -2.14 -3.94
N LEU A 26 1.92 -1.14 -3.39
CA LEU A 26 2.30 0.26 -3.53
C LEU A 26 2.24 0.99 -2.18
N SER A 27 3.23 1.81 -1.88
CA SER A 27 3.25 2.65 -0.66
C SER A 27 3.28 4.13 -1.06
N GLY A 28 2.90 5.00 -0.13
CA GLY A 28 2.99 6.46 -0.25
C GLY A 28 3.71 7.11 0.92
N ALA A 29 4.24 8.31 0.72
CA ALA A 29 4.62 9.18 1.83
C ALA A 29 3.40 9.83 2.49
N GLN A 30 2.36 10.12 1.71
CA GLN A 30 1.00 10.38 2.19
C GLN A 30 0.00 9.51 1.41
N ILE A 31 -1.10 9.14 2.07
CA ILE A 31 -2.27 8.45 1.51
C ILE A 31 -3.51 9.16 2.06
N ASP A 32 -4.47 9.52 1.20
CA ASP A 32 -5.75 10.11 1.64
C ASP A 32 -6.94 9.15 1.55
N GLY A 33 -8.12 9.59 2.02
CA GLY A 33 -9.33 8.77 2.09
C GLY A 33 -9.89 8.33 0.74
N ASN A 34 -9.49 8.98 -0.36
CA ASN A 34 -9.84 8.58 -1.74
C ASN A 34 -8.78 7.66 -2.35
N ALA A 35 -7.85 7.16 -1.53
CA ALA A 35 -6.72 6.34 -1.91
C ALA A 35 -5.75 7.02 -2.89
N ASN A 36 -5.69 8.36 -2.91
CA ASN A 36 -4.62 9.07 -3.60
C ASN A 36 -3.31 8.90 -2.84
N ILE A 37 -2.21 8.89 -3.58
CA ILE A 37 -0.88 8.65 -3.03
C ILE A 37 0.03 9.82 -3.38
N ASN A 38 0.80 10.29 -2.39
CA ASN A 38 1.89 11.23 -2.61
C ASN A 38 3.25 10.55 -2.46
N LEU A 39 4.06 10.65 -3.50
CA LEU A 39 5.45 10.21 -3.57
C LEU A 39 6.37 11.34 -4.06
N VAL A 40 5.86 12.56 -4.20
CA VAL A 40 6.56 13.69 -4.81
C VAL A 40 7.07 14.68 -3.77
N GLY A 41 6.23 15.20 -2.89
CA GLY A 41 6.69 16.17 -1.90
C GLY A 41 5.58 16.81 -1.09
N LEU A 42 5.97 17.57 -0.07
CA LEU A 42 5.08 18.32 0.81
C LEU A 42 5.14 19.81 0.51
N GLY A 43 4.02 20.50 0.69
CA GLY A 43 3.85 21.93 0.43
C GLY A 43 3.61 22.26 -1.05
N ASP A 44 3.93 23.51 -1.41
CA ASP A 44 3.82 23.99 -2.79
C ASP A 44 4.71 23.16 -3.74
N TYR A 45 4.20 22.82 -4.91
CA TYR A 45 4.93 21.97 -5.85
C TYR A 45 6.16 22.69 -6.44
N ALA A 46 6.07 24.00 -6.70
CA ALA A 46 7.21 24.76 -7.23
C ALA A 46 8.28 25.00 -6.15
N HIS A 47 7.88 25.11 -4.88
CA HIS A 47 8.77 25.35 -3.73
C HIS A 47 8.47 24.36 -2.59
N PRO A 48 8.81 23.07 -2.75
CA PRO A 48 8.42 22.04 -1.79
C PRO A 48 9.17 22.23 -0.47
N VAL A 49 8.44 22.12 0.63
CA VAL A 49 9.01 22.07 1.99
C VAL A 49 9.87 20.81 2.15
N ARG A 50 9.47 19.71 1.50
CA ARG A 50 10.22 18.46 1.46
C ARG A 50 9.99 17.75 0.14
N ARG A 51 11.07 17.30 -0.51
CA ARG A 51 11.02 16.46 -1.72
C ARG A 51 11.16 14.98 -1.36
N PHE A 52 10.33 14.15 -1.97
CA PHE A 52 10.36 12.68 -1.91
C PHE A 52 11.00 12.09 -3.18
N PRO A 53 11.30 10.78 -3.23
CA PRO A 53 11.98 10.16 -4.38
C PRO A 53 11.27 10.30 -5.74
N GLY A 54 9.96 10.54 -5.78
CA GLY A 54 9.17 10.72 -7.00
C GLY A 54 8.17 9.59 -7.26
N SER A 55 7.27 9.81 -8.24
CA SER A 55 6.14 8.91 -8.52
C SER A 55 6.54 7.58 -9.17
N PHE A 56 7.70 7.49 -9.83
CA PHE A 56 8.09 6.35 -10.66
C PHE A 56 6.92 5.90 -11.57
N GLY A 57 6.71 4.59 -11.72
CA GLY A 57 5.61 3.99 -12.48
C GLY A 57 4.26 3.97 -11.79
N SER A 58 4.10 4.58 -10.60
CA SER A 58 2.89 4.44 -9.78
C SER A 58 1.64 4.92 -10.51
N ALA A 59 1.69 6.09 -11.17
CA ALA A 59 0.55 6.60 -11.93
C ALA A 59 0.06 5.60 -13.00
N TYR A 60 0.98 4.89 -13.66
CA TYR A 60 0.65 3.92 -14.70
C TYR A 60 0.14 2.60 -14.12
N LEU A 61 0.91 1.98 -13.22
CA LEU A 61 0.58 0.68 -12.64
C LEU A 61 -0.72 0.74 -11.81
N TYR A 62 -0.96 1.86 -11.13
CA TYR A 62 -2.17 2.03 -10.32
C TYR A 62 -3.45 2.12 -11.15
N HIS A 63 -3.35 2.53 -12.41
CA HIS A 63 -4.50 2.55 -13.33
C HIS A 63 -4.78 1.20 -14.00
N LEU A 64 -3.77 0.34 -14.12
CA LEU A 64 -3.85 -0.87 -14.96
C LEU A 64 -3.93 -2.16 -14.16
N VAL A 65 -3.28 -2.24 -12.99
CA VAL A 65 -3.25 -3.48 -12.21
C VAL A 65 -4.58 -3.63 -11.44
N PRO A 66 -5.33 -4.74 -11.63
CA PRO A 66 -6.68 -4.91 -11.07
C PRO A 66 -6.71 -5.02 -9.54
N LYS A 67 -5.59 -5.40 -8.91
CA LYS A 67 -5.47 -5.51 -7.46
C LYS A 67 -4.25 -4.78 -6.94
N VAL A 68 -4.38 -3.48 -6.69
CA VAL A 68 -3.34 -2.74 -5.97
C VAL A 68 -3.60 -2.79 -4.47
N ILE A 69 -2.60 -3.29 -3.74
CA ILE A 69 -2.59 -3.36 -2.28
C ILE A 69 -1.69 -2.25 -1.77
N LEU A 70 -2.28 -1.23 -1.16
CA LEU A 70 -1.54 -0.19 -0.49
C LEU A 70 -0.93 -0.72 0.80
N PHE A 71 0.28 -0.30 1.15
CA PHE A 71 0.88 -0.71 2.42
C PHE A 71 1.70 0.38 3.12
N ARG A 72 1.63 0.42 4.45
CA ARG A 72 2.46 1.29 5.32
C ARG A 72 2.65 0.69 6.71
N ALA A 73 3.90 0.41 7.10
CA ALA A 73 4.19 -0.03 8.47
C ALA A 73 3.82 1.05 9.50
N GLU A 74 4.24 2.31 9.25
CA GLU A 74 3.84 3.43 10.10
C GLU A 74 2.40 3.85 9.84
N HIS A 75 1.59 3.89 10.89
CA HIS A 75 0.20 4.35 10.85
C HIS A 75 0.03 5.58 11.73
N SER A 76 -0.02 6.76 11.10
CA SER A 76 -0.11 8.04 11.79
C SER A 76 -0.82 9.10 10.92
N PRO A 77 -1.33 10.20 11.53
CA PRO A 77 -2.02 11.25 10.78
C PRO A 77 -1.14 12.02 9.78
N ARG A 78 0.19 11.88 9.85
CA ARG A 78 1.11 12.46 8.85
C ARG A 78 1.25 11.61 7.58
N ILE A 79 0.99 10.30 7.69
CA ILE A 79 0.96 9.36 6.56
C ILE A 79 -0.45 9.28 6.00
N PHE A 80 -1.45 9.10 6.87
CA PHE A 80 -2.85 9.02 6.50
C PHE A 80 -3.49 10.38 6.72
N VAL A 81 -3.60 11.17 5.66
CA VAL A 81 -3.92 12.60 5.72
C VAL A 81 -5.32 12.88 5.16
N PRO A 82 -6.00 13.96 5.57
CA PRO A 82 -7.29 14.33 5.00
C PRO A 82 -7.23 14.48 3.47
N LYS A 83 -6.11 15.03 2.97
CA LYS A 83 -5.83 15.24 1.55
C LYS A 83 -4.32 15.22 1.35
N VAL A 84 -3.86 14.56 0.29
CA VAL A 84 -2.45 14.58 -0.09
C VAL A 84 -2.03 15.95 -0.65
N ASP A 85 -0.78 16.35 -0.40
CA ASP A 85 -0.23 17.61 -0.93
C ASP A 85 -0.03 17.54 -2.45
N PHE A 86 0.31 16.35 -2.96
CA PHE A 86 0.47 16.07 -4.38
C PHE A 86 -0.08 14.69 -4.73
N ILE A 87 -0.90 14.60 -5.78
CA ILE A 87 -1.41 13.32 -6.28
C ILE A 87 -0.38 12.73 -7.26
N SER A 88 0.51 11.88 -6.75
CA SER A 88 1.44 11.11 -7.57
C SER A 88 0.72 10.01 -8.34
N ALA A 89 -0.27 9.39 -7.71
CA ALA A 89 -1.13 8.40 -8.33
C ALA A 89 -2.54 8.53 -7.73
N ALA A 90 -3.54 8.72 -8.59
CA ALA A 90 -4.93 8.91 -8.16
C ALA A 90 -5.57 7.56 -7.79
N GLY A 91 -6.29 7.51 -6.68
CA GLY A 91 -7.00 6.30 -6.22
C GLY A 91 -8.26 5.99 -7.02
N THR A 92 -8.89 7.02 -7.57
CA THR A 92 -10.09 6.96 -8.42
C THR A 92 -9.90 7.83 -9.66
N SER A 93 -10.68 7.58 -10.71
CA SER A 93 -10.73 8.40 -11.92
C SER A 93 -12.19 8.68 -12.32
N PRO A 94 -12.45 9.71 -13.14
CA PRO A 94 -13.71 9.87 -13.85
C PRO A 94 -14.09 8.62 -14.64
N ALA A 95 -15.40 8.38 -14.81
CA ALA A 95 -15.91 7.17 -15.46
C ALA A 95 -15.54 7.02 -16.95
N HIS A 96 -15.12 8.12 -17.61
CA HIS A 96 -14.72 8.09 -19.02
C HIS A 96 -13.23 7.78 -19.22
N GLU A 97 -12.44 7.69 -18.13
CA GLU A 97 -11.04 7.32 -18.21
C GLU A 97 -10.88 5.80 -18.23
N TYR A 98 -10.00 5.29 -19.11
CA TYR A 98 -9.66 3.88 -19.14
C TYR A 98 -8.84 3.50 -17.90
N ARG A 99 -9.52 2.87 -16.93
CA ARG A 99 -8.93 2.44 -15.67
C ARG A 99 -9.44 1.05 -15.27
N PRO A 100 -8.86 -0.04 -15.79
CA PRO A 100 -9.21 -1.39 -15.37
C PRO A 100 -8.65 -1.77 -13.98
N GLY A 101 -7.72 -0.97 -13.45
CA GLY A 101 -7.02 -1.21 -12.19
C GLY A 101 -7.42 -0.29 -11.04
N GLY A 102 -6.74 -0.47 -9.91
CA GLY A 102 -6.88 0.43 -8.77
C GLY A 102 -6.69 -0.20 -7.40
N PRO A 103 -6.89 0.61 -6.35
CA PRO A 103 -6.78 0.16 -4.97
C PRO A 103 -7.88 -0.84 -4.63
N ARG A 104 -7.48 -1.88 -3.90
CA ARG A 104 -8.39 -2.89 -3.34
C ARG A 104 -8.27 -3.00 -1.84
N HIS A 105 -7.05 -2.94 -1.32
CA HIS A 105 -6.79 -3.01 0.12
C HIS A 105 -5.73 -1.99 0.53
N LEU A 106 -5.76 -1.61 1.80
CA LEU A 106 -4.70 -0.90 2.49
C LEU A 106 -4.33 -1.70 3.74
N VAL A 107 -3.09 -2.18 3.81
CA VAL A 107 -2.56 -2.91 4.98
C VAL A 107 -1.58 -2.00 5.72
N THR A 108 -1.80 -1.84 7.02
CA THR A 108 -0.98 -0.96 7.85
C THR A 108 -0.33 -1.71 9.00
N GLY A 109 0.52 -1.06 9.80
CA GLY A 109 0.99 -1.66 11.05
C GLY A 109 -0.12 -1.94 12.08
N ARG A 110 -1.34 -1.44 11.89
CA ARG A 110 -2.42 -1.46 12.90
C ARG A 110 -3.72 -2.10 12.43
N ALA A 111 -3.96 -2.16 11.12
CA ALA A 111 -5.24 -2.56 10.56
C ALA A 111 -5.16 -2.85 9.06
N GLU A 112 -6.16 -3.59 8.58
CA GLU A 112 -6.48 -3.75 7.16
C GLU A 112 -7.76 -2.97 6.82
N PHE A 113 -7.74 -2.29 5.68
CA PHE A 113 -8.91 -1.68 5.05
C PHE A 113 -9.15 -2.28 3.67
N ALA A 114 -10.41 -2.43 3.28
CA ALA A 114 -10.82 -2.62 1.90
C ALA A 114 -11.14 -1.26 1.28
N PHE A 115 -10.91 -1.10 -0.01
CA PHE A 115 -11.33 0.07 -0.76
C PHE A 115 -12.51 -0.31 -1.67
N VAL A 116 -13.69 0.22 -1.34
CA VAL A 116 -14.96 -0.12 -1.99
C VAL A 116 -15.71 1.18 -2.24
N GLU A 117 -16.24 1.34 -3.45
CA GLU A 117 -17.03 2.53 -3.83
C GLU A 117 -16.35 3.87 -3.54
N GLY A 118 -15.03 3.93 -3.75
CA GLY A 118 -14.24 5.16 -3.56
C GLY A 118 -13.91 5.50 -2.11
N ARG A 119 -14.15 4.58 -1.15
CA ARG A 119 -13.90 4.82 0.28
C ARG A 119 -13.19 3.64 0.93
N PHE A 120 -12.40 3.94 1.96
CA PHE A 120 -11.87 2.90 2.84
C PHE A 120 -12.92 2.40 3.82
N GLN A 121 -12.97 1.08 3.97
CA GLN A 121 -13.74 0.36 4.96
C GLN A 121 -12.79 -0.50 5.80
N LEU A 122 -12.81 -0.33 7.12
CA LEU A 122 -12.02 -1.11 8.05
C LEU A 122 -12.48 -2.58 8.03
N VAL A 123 -11.56 -3.48 7.70
CA VAL A 123 -11.79 -4.94 7.60
C VAL A 123 -11.41 -5.63 8.89
N SER A 124 -10.22 -5.34 9.41
CA SER A 124 -9.73 -5.92 10.65
C SER A 124 -8.71 -5.02 11.34
N VAL A 125 -8.57 -5.19 12.65
CA VAL A 125 -7.54 -4.53 13.48
C VAL A 125 -6.47 -5.54 13.92
N HIS A 126 -5.23 -5.11 14.08
CA HIS A 126 -4.11 -5.99 14.41
C HIS A 126 -3.88 -6.06 15.92
N GLY A 127 -3.69 -7.26 16.47
CA GLY A 127 -3.39 -7.45 17.90
C GLY A 127 -4.48 -6.85 18.80
N ASP A 128 -4.07 -6.01 19.74
CA ASP A 128 -4.93 -5.38 20.75
C ASP A 128 -5.46 -3.99 20.31
N GLU A 129 -5.32 -3.64 19.03
CA GLU A 129 -5.84 -2.38 18.49
C GLU A 129 -7.37 -2.32 18.52
N THR A 130 -7.91 -1.10 18.63
CA THR A 130 -9.35 -0.85 18.63
C THR A 130 -9.75 0.03 17.45
N VAL A 131 -11.02 -0.02 17.04
CA VAL A 131 -11.52 0.88 15.98
C VAL A 131 -11.30 2.36 16.36
N GLY A 132 -11.48 2.71 17.63
CA GLY A 132 -11.25 4.07 18.13
C GLY A 132 -9.79 4.50 18.05
N SER A 133 -8.86 3.63 18.42
CA SER A 133 -7.43 3.92 18.35
C SER A 133 -6.95 4.04 16.89
N VAL A 134 -7.49 3.23 15.97
CA VAL A 134 -7.24 3.35 14.52
C VAL A 134 -7.77 4.68 13.99
N ARG A 135 -9.01 5.04 14.33
CA ARG A 135 -9.63 6.30 13.91
C ARG A 135 -8.85 7.52 14.40
N ALA A 136 -8.41 7.52 15.66
CA ALA A 136 -7.62 8.62 16.23
C ALA A 136 -6.26 8.84 15.52
N ALA A 137 -5.71 7.82 14.87
CA ALA A 137 -4.44 7.91 14.14
C ALA A 137 -4.61 8.05 12.62
N THR A 138 -5.84 8.14 12.13
CA THR A 138 -6.15 8.29 10.70
C THR A 138 -6.68 9.70 10.46
N GLY A 139 -6.03 10.46 9.57
CA GLY A 139 -6.41 11.83 9.26
C GLY A 139 -7.62 11.97 8.32
N PHE A 140 -8.21 10.87 7.86
CA PHE A 140 -9.40 10.85 7.02
C PHE A 140 -10.48 9.93 7.59
N ASP A 141 -11.72 10.16 7.19
CA ASP A 141 -12.85 9.31 7.56
C ASP A 141 -12.84 7.99 6.80
N PHE A 142 -13.20 6.92 7.50
CA PHE A 142 -13.41 5.59 6.92
C PHE A 142 -14.65 4.92 7.53
N LEU A 143 -15.21 3.98 6.75
CA LEU A 143 -16.34 3.15 7.14
C LEU A 143 -15.88 2.02 8.07
N SER A 144 -16.69 1.63 9.03
CA SER A 144 -16.42 0.47 9.88
C SER A 144 -17.74 -0.22 10.22
N ALA A 145 -17.74 -1.56 10.26
CA ALA A 145 -18.85 -2.32 10.81
C ALA A 145 -18.99 -2.07 12.33
N GLU A 146 -20.14 -2.41 12.90
CA GLU A 146 -20.36 -2.34 14.35
C GLU A 146 -19.38 -3.22 15.11
N THR A 147 -19.12 -4.43 14.59
CA THR A 147 -18.11 -5.36 15.10
C THR A 147 -17.04 -5.55 14.04
N VAL A 148 -15.81 -5.14 14.36
CA VAL A 148 -14.62 -5.34 13.51
C VAL A 148 -13.77 -6.45 14.13
N PRO A 149 -13.45 -7.51 13.38
CA PRO A 149 -12.64 -8.61 13.89
C PRO A 149 -11.17 -8.21 14.08
N THR A 150 -10.49 -8.91 14.98
CA THR A 150 -9.02 -8.91 15.01
C THR A 150 -8.48 -9.76 13.87
N THR A 151 -7.41 -9.30 13.22
CA THR A 151 -6.72 -10.05 12.16
C THR A 151 -6.17 -11.36 12.73
N PRO A 152 -6.48 -12.52 12.12
CA PRO A 152 -5.97 -13.80 12.59
C PRO A 152 -4.43 -13.82 12.63
N ALA A 153 -3.88 -14.41 13.70
CA ALA A 153 -2.45 -14.67 13.74
C ALA A 153 -2.05 -15.65 12.62
N PRO A 154 -0.87 -15.47 11.99
CA PRO A 154 -0.42 -16.39 10.96
C PRO A 154 -0.34 -17.82 11.50
N SER A 155 -0.74 -18.80 10.71
CA SER A 155 -0.65 -20.23 11.06
C SER A 155 0.80 -20.67 11.29
N ALA A 156 0.99 -21.87 11.87
CA ALA A 156 2.33 -22.42 12.07
C ALA A 156 3.11 -22.58 10.75
N ALA A 157 2.43 -22.97 9.67
CA ALA A 157 3.03 -23.13 8.34
C ALA A 157 3.47 -21.78 7.76
N GLU A 158 2.62 -20.74 7.85
CA GLU A 158 2.97 -19.40 7.39
C GLU A 158 4.13 -18.80 8.18
N ARG A 159 4.14 -18.98 9.51
CA ARG A 159 5.28 -18.55 10.36
C ARG A 159 6.57 -19.26 9.96
N ALA A 160 6.51 -20.55 9.66
CA ALA A 160 7.68 -21.30 9.19
C ALA A 160 8.16 -20.80 7.81
N ALA A 161 7.23 -20.51 6.88
CA ALA A 161 7.57 -19.95 5.57
C ALA A 161 8.21 -18.56 5.68
N LEU A 162 7.69 -17.69 6.55
CA LEU A 162 8.23 -16.36 6.81
C LEU A 162 9.65 -16.44 7.41
N ARG A 163 9.85 -17.25 8.45
CA ARG A 163 11.13 -17.37 9.16
C ARG A 163 12.17 -18.21 8.42
N GLY A 164 11.73 -19.04 7.47
CA GLY A 164 12.57 -19.82 6.57
C GLY A 164 12.79 -19.11 5.25
N TYR A 165 12.02 -19.49 4.22
CA TYR A 165 12.21 -19.04 2.84
C TYR A 165 12.22 -17.51 2.69
N ALA A 166 11.21 -16.81 3.23
CA ALA A 166 11.12 -15.36 3.03
C ALA A 166 12.31 -14.62 3.67
N ARG A 167 12.66 -14.98 4.92
CA ARG A 167 13.86 -14.46 5.58
C ARG A 167 15.11 -14.66 4.73
N THR A 168 15.33 -15.87 4.19
CA THR A 168 16.49 -16.17 3.34
C THR A 168 16.54 -15.26 2.11
N GLN A 169 15.43 -15.08 1.40
CA GLN A 169 15.37 -14.22 0.22
C GLN A 169 15.61 -12.75 0.56
N VAL A 170 15.00 -12.26 1.64
CA VAL A 170 15.11 -10.85 2.04
C VAL A 170 16.50 -10.52 2.59
N GLN A 171 17.14 -11.46 3.31
CA GLN A 171 18.45 -11.24 3.92
C GLN A 171 19.56 -10.99 2.88
N GLU A 172 19.43 -11.56 1.68
CA GLU A 172 20.39 -11.35 0.59
C GLU A 172 20.47 -9.87 0.16
N ILE A 173 19.33 -9.18 0.16
CA ILE A 173 19.22 -7.78 -0.31
C ILE A 173 19.21 -6.80 0.87
N TYR A 174 18.57 -7.16 1.98
CA TYR A 174 18.33 -6.30 3.15
C TYR A 174 18.71 -7.00 4.47
N PRO A 175 20.00 -7.27 4.72
CA PRO A 175 20.43 -8.08 5.86
C PRO A 175 20.05 -7.48 7.22
N ALA A 176 20.14 -6.15 7.38
CA ALA A 176 19.76 -5.47 8.62
C ALA A 176 18.25 -5.57 8.90
N PHE A 177 17.41 -5.39 7.86
CA PHE A 177 15.97 -5.57 7.98
C PHE A 177 15.64 -7.02 8.32
N ALA A 178 16.28 -7.99 7.64
CA ALA A 178 16.01 -9.40 7.88
C ALA A 178 16.33 -9.83 9.32
N ALA A 179 17.41 -9.30 9.91
CA ALA A 179 17.78 -9.54 11.30
C ALA A 179 16.73 -9.00 12.29
N HIS A 180 16.12 -7.86 12.01
CA HIS A 180 15.13 -7.23 12.87
C HIS A 180 13.71 -7.78 12.66
N ALA A 181 13.26 -7.90 11.41
CA ALA A 181 11.87 -8.23 11.07
C ALA A 181 11.53 -9.73 11.21
N PHE A 182 12.53 -10.61 11.10
CA PHE A 182 12.36 -12.06 11.24
C PHE A 182 13.08 -12.65 12.45
N GLY A 183 13.73 -11.81 13.26
CA GLY A 183 14.35 -12.20 14.53
C GLY A 183 13.29 -12.59 15.55
N GLY A 184 13.56 -13.68 16.29
CA GLY A 184 12.71 -14.16 17.38
C GLY A 184 12.85 -13.33 18.64
#